data_AF-A0A969QNV6-F1
#
_entry.id   AF-A0A969QNV6-F1
#
_cell.length_a   1.000
_cell.length_b   1.000
_cell.length_c   1.000
_cell.angle_alpha   90.00
_cell.angle_beta   90.00
_cell.angle_gamma   90.00
#
_symmetry.space_group_name_H-M   'P 1'
#
loop_
_entity.id
_entity.type
_entity.pdbx_description
1 polymer ?
#
loop_
_entity_poly.entity_id
_entity_poly.type
_entity_poly.pdbx_seq_one_letter_code
_entity_poly.pdbx_strand_id
1 'polypeptide(L)'
;MLLDSPRVPLSRRTLINEEQFLEQLDLVRLNLPSAFQEAAEIVVHKEDILQEAEQYAQEIIAAAEQRAAQILNDMGLVRQAEMEAVQIRQQVQRECDTIQQQTLADIDQMRRRAQQELDEMQRRALAECEEIQAGADDYADRVLQDMEQQLTEMMRVVRNGRQQLHSEPAAPKSLPRRSPESPARYPDYR
;
A
#
# COMPACT_ATOMS: atom_id res chain seq x y z
N MET A 1 -74.70 -35.95 -52.80
CA MET A 1 -75.96 -36.40 -53.43
C MET A 1 -77.24 -35.93 -52.73
N LEU A 2 -77.26 -35.59 -51.43
CA LEU A 2 -78.41 -34.94 -50.78
C LEU A 2 -78.51 -33.42 -51.06
N LEU A 3 -77.37 -32.79 -51.36
CA LEU A 3 -77.23 -31.36 -51.65
C LEU A 3 -77.62 -30.99 -53.10
N ASP A 4 -77.64 -31.96 -54.02
CA ASP A 4 -77.92 -31.77 -55.45
C ASP A 4 -79.30 -32.30 -55.89
N SER A 5 -80.14 -32.77 -54.96
CA SER A 5 -81.43 -33.39 -55.32
C SER A 5 -82.51 -32.34 -55.64
N PRO A 6 -83.42 -32.62 -56.59
CA PRO A 6 -84.43 -31.66 -57.04
C PRO A 6 -85.36 -31.23 -55.91
N ARG A 7 -85.52 -29.91 -55.73
CA ARG A 7 -86.44 -29.33 -54.74
C ARG A 7 -87.86 -29.31 -55.27
N VAL A 8 -88.83 -29.65 -54.44
CA VAL A 8 -90.25 -29.58 -54.80
C VAL A 8 -90.66 -28.10 -54.84
N PRO A 9 -91.20 -27.57 -55.96
CA PRO A 9 -91.57 -26.16 -56.08
C PRO A 9 -92.65 -25.78 -55.04
N LEU A 10 -92.58 -24.56 -54.49
CA LEU A 10 -93.47 -24.01 -53.42
C LEU A 10 -93.40 -24.75 -52.06
N SER A 11 -92.48 -25.70 -51.91
CA SER A 11 -92.27 -26.49 -50.69
C SER A 11 -90.81 -26.38 -50.25
N ARG A 12 -90.55 -26.45 -48.93
CA ARG A 12 -89.17 -26.58 -48.40
C ARG A 12 -88.66 -28.03 -48.44
N ARG A 13 -89.35 -28.94 -49.14
CA ARG A 13 -89.00 -30.37 -49.20
C ARG A 13 -88.17 -30.68 -50.43
N THR A 14 -87.18 -31.54 -50.25
CA THR A 14 -86.29 -32.05 -51.31
C THR A 14 -86.69 -33.48 -51.63
N LEU A 15 -86.80 -33.82 -52.91
CA LEU A 15 -87.03 -35.20 -53.35
C LEU A 15 -85.74 -35.99 -53.24
N ILE A 16 -85.75 -37.06 -52.47
CA ILE A 16 -84.58 -37.92 -52.21
C ILE A 16 -84.95 -39.35 -52.62
N ASN A 17 -84.02 -40.04 -53.26
CA ASN A 17 -84.16 -41.46 -53.55
C ASN A 17 -84.03 -42.24 -52.24
N GLU A 18 -85.12 -42.86 -51.81
CA GLU A 18 -85.22 -43.60 -50.55
C GLU A 18 -84.23 -44.78 -50.49
N GLU A 19 -84.08 -45.55 -51.56
CA GLU A 19 -83.16 -46.70 -51.62
C GLU A 19 -81.70 -46.28 -51.45
N GLN A 20 -81.24 -45.27 -52.20
CA GLN A 20 -79.87 -44.77 -52.09
C GLN A 20 -79.58 -44.10 -50.74
N PHE A 21 -80.58 -43.43 -50.15
CA PHE A 21 -80.44 -42.80 -48.84
C PHE A 21 -80.39 -43.84 -47.72
N LEU A 22 -81.21 -44.88 -47.80
CA LEU A 22 -81.20 -45.99 -46.85
C LEU A 22 -79.88 -46.79 -46.93
N GLU A 23 -79.33 -47.03 -48.12
CA GLU A 23 -78.00 -47.64 -48.28
C GLU A 23 -76.92 -46.82 -47.58
N GLN A 24 -76.92 -45.49 -47.75
CA GLN A 24 -75.97 -44.59 -47.08
C GLN A 24 -76.15 -44.61 -45.56
N LEU A 25 -77.40 -44.65 -45.08
CA LEU A 25 -77.72 -44.72 -43.65
C LEU A 25 -77.30 -46.07 -43.05
N ASP A 26 -77.49 -47.17 -43.77
CA ASP A 26 -77.05 -48.51 -43.36
C ASP A 26 -75.52 -48.60 -43.34
N LEU A 27 -74.84 -47.97 -44.30
CA LEU A 27 -73.37 -47.87 -44.29
C LEU A 27 -72.86 -47.11 -43.06
N VAL A 28 -73.51 -46.02 -42.70
CA VAL A 28 -73.22 -45.26 -41.47
C VAL A 28 -73.53 -46.10 -40.23
N ARG A 29 -74.66 -46.81 -40.20
CA ARG A 29 -75.09 -47.67 -39.08
C ARG A 29 -74.16 -48.87 -38.88
N LEU A 30 -73.58 -49.41 -39.96
CA LEU A 30 -72.62 -50.51 -39.88
C LEU A 30 -71.24 -50.05 -39.39
N ASN A 31 -70.76 -48.88 -39.83
CA ASN A 31 -69.37 -48.45 -39.58
C ASN A 31 -69.21 -47.49 -38.40
N LEU A 32 -70.23 -46.71 -38.01
CA LEU A 32 -70.13 -45.82 -36.84
C LEU A 32 -69.83 -46.55 -35.53
N PRO A 33 -70.47 -47.69 -35.20
CA PRO A 33 -70.24 -48.37 -33.92
C PRO A 33 -68.79 -48.80 -33.74
N SER A 34 -68.17 -49.37 -34.77
CA SER A 34 -66.76 -49.79 -34.74
C SER A 34 -65.81 -48.61 -34.67
N ALA A 35 -66.09 -47.52 -35.40
CA ALA A 35 -65.29 -46.30 -35.32
C ALA A 35 -65.32 -45.66 -33.92
N PHE A 36 -66.45 -45.70 -33.22
CA PHE A 36 -66.54 -45.25 -31.82
C PHE A 36 -65.81 -46.19 -30.86
N GLN A 37 -65.83 -47.50 -31.09
CA GLN A 37 -65.05 -48.46 -30.30
C GLN A 37 -63.54 -48.23 -30.48
N GLU A 38 -63.06 -48.10 -31.71
CA GLU A 38 -61.65 -47.77 -31.99
C GLU A 38 -61.25 -46.43 -31.36
N ALA A 39 -62.10 -45.39 -31.47
CA ALA A 39 -61.83 -44.10 -30.83
C ALA A 39 -61.76 -44.21 -29.30
N ALA A 40 -62.62 -45.00 -28.68
CA ALA A 40 -62.61 -45.23 -27.24
C ALA A 40 -61.34 -45.99 -26.81
N GLU A 41 -60.93 -47.01 -27.57
CA GLU A 41 -59.67 -47.73 -27.34
C GLU A 41 -58.46 -46.80 -27.45
N ILE A 42 -58.41 -45.94 -28.47
CA ILE A 42 -57.33 -44.96 -28.63
C ILE A 42 -57.26 -44.00 -27.43
N VAL A 43 -58.42 -43.55 -26.91
CA VAL A 43 -58.46 -42.67 -25.74
C VAL A 43 -57.92 -43.38 -24.50
N VAL A 44 -58.36 -44.61 -24.23
CA VAL A 44 -57.87 -45.40 -23.10
C VAL A 44 -56.36 -45.63 -23.22
N HIS A 45 -55.91 -46.07 -24.40
CA HIS A 45 -54.50 -46.36 -24.65
C HIS A 45 -53.60 -45.12 -24.55
N LYS A 46 -54.13 -43.94 -24.90
CA LYS A 46 -53.44 -42.65 -24.69
C LYS A 46 -53.31 -42.32 -23.20
N GLU A 47 -54.35 -42.56 -22.43
CA GLU A 47 -54.35 -42.35 -20.97
C GLU A 47 -53.31 -43.26 -20.30
N ASP A 48 -53.21 -44.53 -20.71
CA ASP A 48 -52.21 -45.48 -20.21
C ASP A 48 -50.78 -45.01 -20.51
N ILE A 49 -50.52 -44.58 -21.76
CA ILE A 49 -49.19 -44.08 -22.17
C ILE A 49 -48.81 -42.82 -21.36
N LEU A 50 -49.75 -41.92 -21.13
CA LEU A 50 -49.50 -40.71 -20.33
C LEU A 50 -49.17 -41.07 -18.89
N GLN A 51 -49.92 -42.01 -18.31
CA GLN A 51 -49.67 -42.45 -16.94
C GLN A 51 -48.31 -43.15 -16.79
N GLU A 52 -47.95 -44.01 -17.75
CA GLU A 52 -46.64 -44.67 -17.78
C GLU A 52 -45.50 -43.66 -17.94
N ALA A 53 -45.68 -42.67 -18.83
CA ALA A 53 -44.70 -41.60 -19.03
C ALA A 53 -44.53 -40.70 -17.79
N GLU A 54 -45.62 -40.36 -17.10
CA GLU A 54 -45.56 -39.61 -15.84
C GLU A 54 -44.82 -40.39 -14.77
N GLN A 55 -45.09 -41.68 -14.65
CA GLN A 55 -44.46 -42.53 -13.65
C GLN A 55 -42.96 -42.70 -13.92
N TYR A 56 -42.59 -42.92 -15.18
CA TYR A 56 -41.20 -42.96 -15.61
C TYR A 56 -40.47 -41.62 -15.37
N ALA A 57 -41.13 -40.48 -15.63
CA ALA A 57 -40.56 -39.17 -15.36
C ALA A 57 -40.32 -38.95 -13.85
N GLN A 58 -41.27 -39.36 -13.01
CA GLN A 58 -41.12 -39.29 -11.55
C GLN A 58 -39.95 -40.14 -11.06
N GLU A 59 -39.78 -41.35 -11.60
CA GLU A 59 -38.64 -42.22 -11.27
C GLU A 59 -37.29 -41.60 -11.66
N ILE A 60 -37.21 -40.98 -12.85
CA ILE A 60 -36.00 -40.28 -13.30
C ILE A 60 -35.67 -39.13 -12.35
N ILE A 61 -36.66 -38.31 -12.00
CA ILE A 61 -36.46 -37.16 -11.09
C ILE A 61 -35.99 -37.65 -9.73
N ALA A 62 -36.66 -38.66 -9.16
CA ALA A 62 -36.28 -39.21 -7.86
C ALA A 62 -34.85 -39.79 -7.87
N ALA A 63 -34.48 -40.51 -8.93
CA ALA A 63 -33.14 -41.06 -9.08
C ALA A 63 -32.07 -39.95 -9.25
N ALA A 64 -32.40 -38.87 -9.96
CA ALA A 64 -31.52 -37.72 -10.13
C ALA A 64 -31.30 -36.97 -8.82
N GLU A 65 -32.38 -36.72 -8.06
CA GLU A 65 -32.32 -36.08 -6.74
C GLU A 65 -31.51 -36.91 -5.75
N GLN A 66 -31.72 -38.23 -5.71
CA GLN A 66 -30.96 -39.12 -4.84
C GLN A 66 -29.45 -39.09 -5.18
N ARG A 67 -29.09 -39.12 -6.46
CA ARG A 67 -27.68 -39.01 -6.89
C ARG A 67 -27.08 -37.66 -6.56
N ALA A 68 -27.82 -36.57 -6.75
CA ALA A 68 -27.35 -35.24 -6.39
C ALA A 68 -27.08 -35.13 -4.88
N ALA A 69 -27.97 -35.69 -4.05
CA ALA A 69 -27.79 -35.75 -2.61
C ALA A 69 -26.59 -36.62 -2.20
N GLN A 70 -26.34 -37.74 -2.90
CA GLN A 70 -25.14 -38.55 -2.69
C GLN A 70 -23.87 -37.80 -3.06
N ILE A 71 -23.81 -37.16 -4.22
CA ILE A 71 -22.65 -36.37 -4.64
C ILE A 71 -22.37 -35.23 -3.64
N LEU A 72 -23.41 -34.55 -3.16
CA LEU A 72 -23.28 -33.50 -2.14
C LEU A 72 -22.87 -34.01 -0.76
N ASN A 73 -23.19 -35.26 -0.41
CA ASN A 73 -22.73 -35.87 0.85
C ASN A 73 -21.31 -36.44 0.72
N ASP A 74 -20.99 -37.07 -0.40
CA ASP A 74 -19.65 -37.61 -0.72
C ASP A 74 -18.64 -36.47 -0.83
N MET A 75 -19.05 -35.36 -1.44
CA MET A 75 -18.39 -34.08 -1.26
C MET A 75 -18.73 -33.54 0.12
N GLY A 76 -17.97 -33.98 1.13
CA GLY A 76 -17.91 -33.34 2.43
C GLY A 76 -17.35 -31.91 2.37
N LEU A 77 -17.71 -31.12 1.36
CA LEU A 77 -17.29 -29.75 1.05
C LEU A 77 -17.37 -28.85 2.27
N VAL A 78 -18.45 -28.95 3.05
CA VAL A 78 -18.60 -28.14 4.27
C VAL A 78 -17.52 -28.53 5.29
N ARG A 79 -17.34 -29.82 5.55
CA ARG A 79 -16.33 -30.32 6.50
C ARG A 79 -14.90 -30.06 5.99
N GLN A 80 -14.66 -30.19 4.70
CA GLN A 80 -13.39 -29.88 4.08
C GLN A 80 -13.08 -28.39 4.17
N ALA A 81 -14.03 -27.52 3.80
CA ALA A 81 -13.88 -26.08 3.91
C ALA A 81 -13.67 -25.64 5.38
N GLU A 82 -14.36 -26.27 6.34
CA GLU A 82 -14.13 -26.05 7.76
C GLU A 82 -12.71 -26.44 8.19
N MET A 83 -12.21 -27.60 7.75
CA MET A 83 -10.83 -28.04 8.03
C MET A 83 -9.81 -27.09 7.43
N GLU A 84 -10.00 -26.68 6.17
CA GLU A 84 -9.13 -25.71 5.49
C GLU A 84 -9.16 -24.35 6.21
N ALA A 85 -10.33 -23.85 6.59
CA ALA A 85 -10.46 -22.60 7.34
C ALA A 85 -9.79 -22.67 8.73
N VAL A 86 -9.84 -23.82 9.41
CA VAL A 86 -9.09 -24.04 10.65
C VAL A 86 -7.59 -24.01 10.39
N GLN A 87 -7.11 -24.67 9.32
CA GLN A 87 -5.70 -24.69 8.97
C GLN A 87 -5.18 -23.30 8.62
N ILE A 88 -5.91 -22.53 7.80
CA ILE A 88 -5.55 -21.15 7.44
C ILE A 88 -5.46 -20.29 8.70
N ARG A 89 -6.45 -20.37 9.60
CA ARG A 89 -6.40 -19.61 10.86
C ARG A 89 -5.20 -19.98 11.73
N GLN A 90 -4.89 -21.27 11.85
CA GLN A 90 -3.72 -21.71 12.61
C GLN A 90 -2.41 -21.23 11.97
N GLN A 91 -2.31 -21.27 10.65
CA GLN A 91 -1.15 -20.81 9.93
C GLN A 91 -0.94 -19.30 10.12
N VAL A 92 -1.99 -18.51 9.91
CA VAL A 92 -1.96 -17.05 10.13
C VAL A 92 -1.61 -16.73 11.58
N GLN A 93 -2.17 -17.44 12.55
CA GLN A 93 -1.83 -17.21 13.97
C GLN A 93 -0.35 -17.43 14.23
N ARG A 94 0.22 -18.54 13.74
CA ARG A 94 1.66 -18.83 13.90
C ARG A 94 2.54 -17.79 13.22
N GLU A 95 2.15 -17.34 12.04
CA GLU A 95 2.87 -16.30 11.31
C GLU A 95 2.81 -14.96 12.06
N CYS A 96 1.65 -14.57 12.58
CA CYS A 96 1.50 -13.39 13.41
C CYS A 96 2.38 -13.47 14.66
N ASP A 97 2.37 -14.59 15.38
CA ASP A 97 3.20 -14.78 16.58
C ASP A 97 4.69 -14.68 16.24
N THR A 98 5.11 -15.28 15.11
CA THR A 98 6.50 -15.22 14.62
C THR A 98 6.91 -13.80 14.27
N ILE A 99 6.08 -13.07 13.52
CA ILE A 99 6.34 -11.68 13.12
C ILE A 99 6.41 -10.79 14.36
N GLN A 100 5.51 -10.99 15.33
CA GLN A 100 5.53 -10.23 16.58
C GLN A 100 6.82 -10.47 17.36
N GLN A 101 7.24 -11.73 17.50
CA GLN A 101 8.50 -12.06 18.19
C GLN A 101 9.72 -11.46 17.50
N GLN A 102 9.78 -11.55 16.16
CA GLN A 102 10.84 -10.94 15.36
C GLN A 102 10.85 -9.42 15.53
N THR A 103 9.69 -8.77 15.42
CA THR A 103 9.57 -7.32 15.56
C THR A 103 10.02 -6.84 16.93
N LEU A 104 9.64 -7.56 18.00
CA LEU A 104 10.09 -7.25 19.36
C LEU A 104 11.61 -7.39 19.51
N ALA A 105 12.19 -8.46 18.96
CA ALA A 105 13.63 -8.66 18.97
C ALA A 105 14.37 -7.55 18.20
N ASP A 106 13.85 -7.16 17.04
CA ASP A 106 14.42 -6.08 16.23
C ASP A 106 14.34 -4.73 16.94
N ILE A 107 13.20 -4.41 17.58
CA ILE A 107 13.02 -3.18 18.36
C ILE A 107 14.04 -3.15 19.50
N ASP A 108 14.20 -4.24 20.25
CA ASP A 108 15.17 -4.32 21.34
C ASP A 108 16.61 -4.18 20.84
N GLN A 109 16.93 -4.77 19.70
CA GLN A 109 18.25 -4.65 19.08
C GLN A 109 18.53 -3.23 18.60
N MET A 110 17.56 -2.59 17.93
CA MET A 110 17.67 -1.19 17.51
C MET A 110 17.84 -0.26 18.71
N ARG A 111 17.06 -0.47 19.77
CA ARG A 111 17.17 0.29 21.02
C ARG A 111 18.56 0.16 21.64
N ARG A 112 19.11 -1.06 21.73
CA ARG A 112 20.46 -1.28 22.26
C ARG A 112 21.53 -0.58 21.44
N ARG A 113 21.43 -0.67 20.10
CA ARG A 113 22.38 0.01 19.19
C ARG A 113 22.33 1.53 19.36
N ALA A 114 21.13 2.11 19.32
CA ALA A 114 20.96 3.55 19.52
C ALA A 114 21.52 4.00 20.88
N GLN A 115 21.33 3.20 21.93
CA GLN A 115 21.85 3.52 23.26
C GLN A 115 23.39 3.44 23.31
N GLN A 116 24.00 2.45 22.67
CA GLN A 116 25.46 2.36 22.54
C GLN A 116 26.03 3.54 21.75
N GLU A 117 25.40 3.91 20.64
CA GLU A 117 25.81 5.07 19.83
C GLU A 117 25.72 6.38 20.62
N LEU A 118 24.65 6.57 21.40
CA LEU A 118 24.49 7.73 22.27
C LEU A 118 25.59 7.77 23.35
N ASP A 119 25.86 6.65 24.02
CA ASP A 119 26.90 6.57 25.04
C ASP A 119 28.30 6.88 24.45
N GLU A 120 28.59 6.36 23.25
CA GLU A 120 29.84 6.66 22.55
C GLU A 120 29.94 8.12 22.13
N MET A 121 28.86 8.70 21.60
CA MET A 121 28.82 10.10 21.21
C MET A 121 29.04 11.02 22.41
N GLN A 122 28.40 10.71 23.55
CA GLN A 122 28.60 11.45 24.79
C GLN A 122 30.06 11.37 25.28
N ARG A 123 30.66 10.18 25.26
CA ARG A 123 32.07 10.01 25.64
C ARG A 123 33.01 10.82 24.76
N ARG A 124 32.79 10.78 23.44
CA ARG A 124 33.59 11.56 22.47
C ARG A 124 33.44 13.05 22.71
N ALA A 125 32.21 13.54 22.86
CA ALA A 125 31.96 14.96 23.11
C ALA A 125 32.60 15.45 24.41
N LEU A 126 32.57 14.65 25.48
CA LEU A 126 33.23 14.98 26.74
C LEU A 126 34.76 15.03 26.58
N ALA A 127 35.36 14.03 25.91
CA ALA A 127 36.80 14.03 25.64
C ALA A 127 37.23 15.24 24.80
N GLU A 128 36.47 15.58 23.75
CA GLU A 128 36.74 16.77 22.93
C GLU A 128 36.64 18.07 23.75
N CYS A 129 35.67 18.15 24.67
CA CYS A 129 35.55 19.30 25.56
C CYS A 129 36.76 19.41 26.51
N GLU A 130 37.24 18.30 27.06
CA GLU A 130 38.45 18.27 27.89
C GLU A 130 39.70 18.69 27.10
N GLU A 131 39.85 18.21 25.87
CA GLU A 131 40.96 18.59 24.99
C GLU A 131 40.92 20.08 24.62
N ILE A 132 39.74 20.61 24.29
CA ILE A 132 39.57 22.03 23.97
C ILE A 132 39.89 22.90 25.20
N GLN A 133 39.44 22.50 26.39
CA GLN A 133 39.74 23.22 27.63
C GLN A 133 41.25 23.23 27.91
N ALA A 134 41.90 22.07 27.85
CA ALA A 134 43.34 21.97 28.05
C ALA A 134 44.13 22.81 27.04
N GLY A 135 43.77 22.75 25.75
CA GLY A 135 44.40 23.55 24.70
C GLY A 135 44.18 25.06 24.87
N ALA A 136 43.02 25.48 25.40
CA ALA A 136 42.73 26.88 25.69
C ALA A 136 43.55 27.39 26.88
N ASP A 137 43.70 26.58 27.93
CA ASP A 137 44.53 26.90 29.10
C ASP A 137 46.00 27.02 28.70
N ASP A 138 46.54 26.05 27.94
CA ASP A 138 47.91 26.09 27.40
C ASP A 138 48.16 27.33 26.51
N TYR A 139 47.16 27.70 25.71
CA TYR A 139 47.24 28.91 24.88
C TYR A 139 47.24 30.18 25.71
N ALA A 140 46.38 30.26 26.73
CA ALA A 140 46.32 31.41 27.64
C ALA A 140 47.65 31.59 28.38
N ASP A 141 48.22 30.51 28.91
CA ASP A 141 49.52 30.53 29.58
C ASP A 141 50.64 31.02 28.65
N ARG A 142 50.68 30.51 27.40
CA ARG A 142 51.67 30.96 26.41
C ARG A 142 51.54 32.46 26.11
N VAL A 143 50.31 32.94 25.86
CA VAL A 143 50.06 34.36 25.56
C VAL A 143 50.44 35.24 26.74
N LEU A 144 50.11 34.83 27.98
CA LEU A 144 50.45 35.57 29.18
C LEU A 144 51.97 35.60 29.41
N GLN A 145 52.66 34.48 29.18
CA GLN A 145 54.11 34.40 29.27
C GLN A 145 54.81 35.31 28.25
N ASP A 146 54.32 35.34 27.00
CA ASP A 146 54.84 36.23 25.96
C ASP A 146 54.66 37.70 26.36
N MET A 147 53.49 38.06 26.91
CA MET A 147 53.23 39.42 27.42
C MET A 147 54.14 39.78 28.60
N GLU A 148 54.38 38.85 29.54
CA GLU A 148 55.30 39.05 30.66
C GLU A 148 56.73 39.34 30.18
N GLN A 149 57.19 38.57 29.19
CA GLN A 149 58.52 38.76 28.61
C GLN A 149 58.64 40.14 27.95
N GLN A 150 57.65 40.54 27.15
CA GLN A 150 57.64 41.86 26.49
C GLN A 150 57.64 43.01 27.50
N LEU A 151 56.83 42.91 28.56
CA LEU A 151 56.80 43.91 29.63
C LEU A 151 58.13 43.97 30.38
N THR A 152 58.78 42.83 30.61
CA THR A 152 60.09 42.75 31.26
C THR A 152 61.17 43.43 30.42
N GLU A 153 61.18 43.20 29.11
CA GLU A 153 62.08 43.88 28.18
C GLU A 153 61.84 45.40 28.16
N MET A 154 60.58 45.83 28.08
CA MET A 154 60.21 47.24 28.12
C MET A 154 60.67 47.90 29.43
N MET A 155 60.45 47.24 30.57
CA MET A 155 60.91 47.71 31.88
C MET A 155 62.43 47.82 31.97
N ARG A 156 63.16 46.90 31.35
CA ARG A 156 64.63 46.96 31.25
C ARG A 156 65.06 48.19 30.43
N VAL A 157 64.41 48.47 29.29
CA VAL A 157 64.68 49.68 28.49
C VAL A 157 64.41 50.95 29.30
N VAL A 158 63.28 51.03 30.01
CA VAL A 158 62.93 52.18 30.86
C VAL A 158 63.93 52.37 32.00
N ARG A 159 64.34 51.30 32.69
CA ARG A 159 65.36 51.37 33.76
C ARG A 159 66.69 51.90 33.22
N ASN A 160 67.13 51.39 32.07
CA ASN A 160 68.36 51.85 31.43
C ASN A 160 68.28 53.34 31.03
N GLY A 161 67.17 53.77 30.42
CA GLY A 161 66.96 55.18 30.05
C GLY A 161 66.92 56.12 31.26
N ARG A 162 66.25 55.71 32.35
CA ARG A 162 66.26 56.48 33.62
C ARG A 162 67.66 56.58 34.23
N GLN A 163 68.44 55.50 34.19
CA GLN A 163 69.81 55.50 34.71
C GLN A 163 70.73 56.45 33.92
N GLN A 164 70.53 56.57 32.61
CA GLN A 164 71.23 57.55 31.77
C GLN A 164 70.88 58.99 32.16
N LEU A 165 69.59 59.30 32.36
CA LEU A 165 69.15 60.64 32.80
C LEU A 165 69.66 61.02 34.20
N HIS A 166 69.81 60.05 35.11
CA HIS A 166 70.40 60.28 36.43
C HIS A 166 71.94 60.38 36.43
N SER A 167 72.61 59.99 35.33
CA SER A 167 74.07 60.02 35.21
C SER A 167 74.62 61.31 34.58
N GLU A 168 73.76 62.30 34.29
CA GLU A 168 74.15 63.58 33.70
C GLU A 168 74.04 64.74 34.70
N PRO A 169 75.14 65.23 35.30
CA PRO A 169 75.24 66.60 35.80
C PRO A 169 75.63 67.54 34.65
N ALA A 170 74.87 68.62 34.49
CA ALA A 170 75.11 69.67 33.52
C ALA A 170 76.54 70.27 33.62
N ALA A 171 77.24 70.36 32.48
CA ALA A 171 78.27 71.38 32.25
C ALA A 171 78.43 71.67 30.75
N PRO A 172 78.35 72.94 30.30
CA PRO A 172 78.43 73.30 28.90
C PRO A 172 79.89 73.43 28.45
N LYS A 173 80.24 72.92 27.26
CA LYS A 173 81.53 73.20 26.60
C LYS A 173 81.32 74.00 25.31
N SER A 174 81.47 75.32 25.51
CA SER A 174 82.00 76.35 24.61
C SER A 174 82.25 76.02 23.13
N LEU A 175 81.60 76.80 22.25
CA LEU A 175 81.95 77.01 20.85
C LEU A 175 83.40 77.55 20.68
N PRO A 176 84.16 77.11 19.67
CA PRO A 176 85.45 77.71 19.38
C PRO A 176 85.30 79.09 18.72
N ARG A 177 86.00 80.06 19.29
CA ARG A 177 86.22 81.43 18.78
C ARG A 177 86.76 81.40 17.34
N ARG A 178 86.09 82.12 16.44
CA ARG A 178 86.62 82.55 15.14
C ARG A 178 87.48 83.81 15.36
N SER A 179 88.74 83.77 14.97
CA SER A 179 89.61 84.96 14.91
C SER A 179 89.64 85.54 13.48
N PRO A 180 89.96 86.83 13.32
CA PRO A 180 89.42 87.68 12.27
C PRO A 180 90.44 88.06 11.19
N GLU A 181 89.96 88.40 9.99
CA GLU A 181 90.54 89.38 9.05
C GLU A 181 89.47 89.63 7.98
N SER A 182 88.78 90.78 7.90
CA SER A 182 89.16 92.18 7.59
C SER A 182 88.79 92.56 6.13
N PRO A 183 88.47 93.84 5.86
CA PRO A 183 87.13 94.22 5.38
C PRO A 183 87.13 94.83 3.97
N ALA A 184 85.95 94.95 3.35
CA ALA A 184 85.33 96.24 3.04
C ALA A 184 84.25 96.16 1.95
N ARG A 185 83.28 97.06 2.12
CA ARG A 185 82.48 97.77 1.11
C ARG A 185 81.35 97.01 0.41
N TYR A 186 80.16 97.22 0.97
CA TYR A 186 78.95 97.48 0.19
C TYR A 186 79.08 98.79 -0.62
N PRO A 187 78.39 98.91 -1.75
CA PRO A 187 77.73 100.14 -2.13
C PRO A 187 76.24 100.03 -1.78
N ASP A 188 75.73 101.01 -1.03
CA ASP A 188 74.30 101.30 -0.96
C ASP A 188 74.03 102.53 -1.85
N TYR A 189 72.92 102.49 -2.57
CA TYR A 189 72.47 103.59 -3.42
C TYR A 189 71.65 104.58 -2.58
N ARG A 190 72.28 105.67 -2.13
CA ARG A 190 71.79 107.08 -2.14
C ARG A 190 72.45 107.93 -1.06
#